data_AF-A0A973P2M1-F1
#
_entry.id   AF-A0A973P2M1-F1
#
_cell.length_a   1.000
_cell.length_b   1.000
_cell.length_c   1.000
_cell.angle_alpha   90.00
_cell.angle_beta   90.00
_cell.angle_gamma   90.00
#
_symmetry.space_group_name_H-M   'P 1'
#
loop_
_entity.id
_entity.type
_entity.pdbx_description
1 polymer ?
#
loop_
_entity_poly.entity_id
_entity_poly.type
_entity_poly.pdbx_seq_one_letter_code
_entity_poly.pdbx_strand_id
1 'polypeptide(L)' 'MRRLAELKPGAPGSIFTSDLSVNEFLLVKEAGFRPLGLVLGSSIYHVGLQVARWGKSQELDVLSQAMYHARELAMTR' A
#
# COMPACT_ATOMS: atom_id res chain seq x y z
N MET A 1 9.59 -3.70 -11.93
CA MET A 1 8.59 -4.10 -12.96
C MET A 1 8.73 -5.53 -13.53
N ARG A 2 9.83 -6.27 -13.30
CA ARG A 2 10.01 -7.62 -13.92
C ARG A 2 8.98 -8.67 -13.45
N ARG A 3 8.67 -8.75 -12.14
CA ARG A 3 7.64 -9.65 -11.59
C ARG A 3 6.21 -9.34 -12.05
N LEU A 4 5.85 -8.06 -12.19
CA LEU A 4 4.52 -7.68 -12.72
C LEU A 4 4.35 -8.13 -14.18
N ALA A 5 5.44 -8.15 -14.95
CA ALA A 5 5.42 -8.62 -16.32
C ALA A 5 5.24 -10.15 -16.44
N GLU A 6 5.58 -10.91 -15.40
CA GLU A 6 5.35 -12.37 -15.32
C GLU A 6 3.88 -12.69 -15.00
N LEU A 7 3.16 -11.79 -14.32
CA LEU A 7 1.74 -11.90 -14.00
C LEU A 7 0.82 -11.37 -15.12
N LYS A 8 1.33 -11.24 -16.35
CA LYS A 8 0.59 -10.67 -17.49
C LYS A 8 -0.76 -11.38 -17.67
N PRO A 9 -1.87 -10.65 -17.54
CA PRO A 9 -3.19 -11.25 -17.71
C PRO A 9 -3.42 -11.69 -19.15
N GLY A 10 -3.96 -12.90 -19.35
CA GLY A 10 -4.42 -13.37 -20.66
C GLY A 10 -3.57 -14.46 -21.31
N ALA A 11 -2.45 -14.86 -20.70
CA ALA A 11 -1.81 -16.12 -21.03
C ALA A 11 -2.64 -17.30 -20.46
N PRO A 12 -2.77 -18.43 -21.18
CA PRO A 12 -3.35 -19.64 -20.61
C PRO A 12 -2.63 -20.01 -19.31
N GLY A 13 -3.38 -20.11 -18.21
CA GLY A 13 -2.82 -20.36 -16.87
C GLY A 13 -2.38 -19.11 -16.10
N SER A 14 -2.64 -17.88 -16.57
CA SER A 14 -2.37 -16.67 -15.79
C SER A 14 -3.28 -16.60 -14.55
N ILE A 15 -2.69 -16.62 -13.36
CA ILE A 15 -3.39 -16.47 -12.07
C ILE A 15 -3.04 -15.08 -11.53
N PHE A 16 -4.01 -14.39 -10.94
CA PHE A 16 -3.78 -13.16 -10.20
C PHE A 16 -4.43 -13.27 -8.81
N THR A 17 -3.85 -12.56 -7.84
CA THR A 17 -4.39 -12.42 -6.48
C THR A 17 -4.94 -11.01 -6.30
N SER A 18 -6.03 -10.89 -5.55
CA SER A 18 -6.71 -9.63 -5.28
C SER A 18 -7.39 -9.70 -3.91
N ASP A 19 -7.51 -8.55 -3.25
CA ASP A 19 -8.31 -8.38 -2.02
C ASP A 19 -9.75 -7.91 -2.33
N LEU A 20 -10.07 -7.70 -3.62
CA LEU A 20 -11.42 -7.33 -4.05
C LEU A 20 -12.41 -8.48 -3.83
N SER A 21 -13.57 -8.15 -3.26
CA SER A 21 -14.73 -9.03 -3.28
C SER A 21 -15.21 -9.28 -4.72
N VAL A 22 -16.07 -10.29 -4.91
CA VAL A 22 -16.64 -10.61 -6.23
C VAL A 22 -17.35 -9.39 -6.83
N ASN A 23 -18.11 -8.65 -6.03
CA ASN A 23 -18.84 -7.48 -6.50
C ASN A 23 -17.89 -6.36 -6.94
N GLU A 24 -16.85 -6.06 -6.16
CA GLU A 24 -15.87 -5.04 -6.51
C GLU A 24 -15.07 -5.41 -7.76
N PHE A 25 -14.71 -6.69 -7.90
CA PHE A 25 -14.05 -7.19 -9.11
C PHE A 25 -14.91 -6.98 -10.37
N LEU A 26 -16.21 -7.26 -10.28
CA LEU A 26 -17.14 -7.03 -11.39
C LEU A 26 -17.28 -5.55 -11.74
N LEU A 27 -17.35 -4.67 -10.73
CA LEU A 27 -17.44 -3.22 -10.94
C LEU A 27 -16.18 -2.66 -11.61
N VAL A 28 -14.98 -3.08 -11.18
CA VAL A 28 -13.71 -2.69 -11.80
C VAL A 28 -13.66 -3.15 -13.27
N LYS A 29 -14.15 -4.36 -13.55
CA LYS A 29 -14.24 -4.89 -14.91
C LYS A 29 -15.25 -4.13 -15.77
N GLU A 30 -16.41 -3.79 -15.24
CA GLU A 30 -17.44 -2.98 -15.91
C GLU A 30 -16.92 -1.57 -16.23
N ALA A 31 -16.15 -0.97 -15.31
CA ALA A 31 -15.45 0.29 -15.51
C ALA A 31 -14.29 0.19 -16.53
N GLY A 32 -14.04 -0.98 -17.13
CA GLY A 32 -13.03 -1.19 -18.17
C GLY A 32 -11.62 -1.45 -17.65
N PHE A 33 -11.43 -1.61 -16.33
CA PHE A 33 -10.13 -1.91 -15.75
C PHE A 33 -9.91 -3.41 -15.63
N ARG A 34 -8.66 -3.85 -15.85
CA ARG A 34 -8.24 -5.23 -15.66
C ARG A 34 -7.22 -5.32 -14.52
N PRO A 35 -7.54 -5.98 -13.40
CA PRO A 35 -6.59 -6.19 -12.32
C PRO A 35 -5.36 -6.97 -12.81
N LEU A 36 -4.17 -6.50 -12.43
CA LEU A 36 -2.90 -7.15 -12.77
C LEU A 36 -2.39 -8.05 -11.62
N GLY A 37 -2.63 -7.64 -10.38
CA GLY A 37 -2.23 -8.38 -9.19
C GLY A 37 -2.16 -7.47 -7.97
N LEU A 38 -2.17 -8.09 -6.79
CA LEU A 38 -1.98 -7.42 -5.51
C LEU A 38 -0.49 -7.11 -5.29
N VAL A 39 -0.18 -5.86 -4.92
CA VAL A 39 1.17 -5.41 -4.56
C VAL A 39 1.18 -4.86 -3.13
N LEU A 40 2.32 -4.99 -2.46
CA LEU A 40 2.55 -4.44 -1.13
C LEU A 40 3.84 -3.61 -1.15
N GLY A 41 3.76 -2.38 -0.65
CA GLY A 41 4.91 -1.53 -0.36
C GLY A 41 5.17 -1.46 1.14
N SER A 42 6.43 -1.33 1.54
CA SER A 42 6.82 -1.14 2.94
C SER A 42 7.92 -0.09 3.04
N SER A 43 7.88 0.68 4.13
CA SER A 43 8.84 1.72 4.45
C SER A 43 9.11 1.70 5.96
N ILE A 44 10.38 1.87 6.33
CA ILE A 44 10.82 1.80 7.73
C ILE A 44 11.50 3.13 8.06
N TYR A 45 11.08 3.73 9.17
CA TYR A 45 11.64 4.96 9.70
C TYR A 45 12.24 4.74 11.09
N HIS A 46 13.39 5.35 11.32
CA HIS A 46 13.98 5.44 12.65
C HIS A 46 13.65 6.79 13.26
N VAL A 47 12.87 6.79 14.33
CA VAL A 47 12.56 7.99 15.12
C VAL A 47 13.45 7.96 16.36
N GLY A 48 14.22 9.04 16.57
CA GLY A 48 15.09 9.18 17.75
C GLY A 48 14.31 9.36 19.05
N LEU A 49 15.03 9.70 20.13
CA LEU A 49 14.40 9.92 21.43
C LEU A 49 13.55 11.21 21.42
N GLN A 50 12.23 11.08 21.57
CA GLN A 50 11.31 12.19 21.79
C GLN A 50 10.76 12.13 23.22
N VAL A 51 11.07 13.16 24.02
CA VAL A 51 10.55 13.27 25.39
C VAL A 51 9.09 13.73 25.33
N ALA A 52 8.16 12.78 25.51
CA ALA A 52 6.75 13.10 25.67
C ALA A 52 6.51 13.79 27.03
N ARG A 53 5.54 14.71 27.10
CA ARG A 53 5.08 15.29 28.38
C ARG A 53 3.95 14.43 28.95
N TRP A 54 4.31 13.54 29.86
CA TRP A 54 3.38 12.64 30.54
C TRP A 54 2.47 13.49 31.43
N GLY A 55 1.20 13.66 31.04
CA GLY A 55 0.23 14.53 31.72
C GLY A 55 -0.37 15.63 30.84
N LYS A 56 0.11 15.82 29.61
CA LYS A 56 -0.57 16.61 28.58
C LYS A 56 -0.87 15.75 27.36
N SER A 57 -2.13 15.72 26.96
CA SER A 57 -2.52 15.21 25.65
C SER A 57 -2.11 16.24 24.59
N GLN A 58 -1.21 15.84 23.70
CA GLN A 58 -0.72 16.67 22.60
C GLN A 58 -0.24 15.78 21.45
N GLU A 59 -0.16 16.37 20.26
CA GLU A 59 0.46 15.69 19.12
C GLU A 59 1.97 15.47 19.37
N LEU A 60 2.47 14.35 18.84
CA LEU A 60 3.89 14.04 18.80
C LEU A 60 4.42 14.28 17.38
N ASP A 61 4.65 15.55 17.02
CA ASP A 61 4.92 15.97 15.64
C ASP A 61 5.97 15.13 14.92
N VAL A 62 7.10 14.81 15.56
CA VAL A 62 8.17 14.01 14.92
C VAL A 62 7.68 12.61 14.56
N LEU A 63 6.97 11.95 15.48
CA LEU A 63 6.38 10.64 15.22
C LEU A 63 5.28 10.73 14.16
N SER A 64 4.36 11.70 14.28
CA SER A 64 3.27 11.91 13.32
C SER A 64 3.83 12.09 11.90
N GLN A 65 4.78 13.01 11.72
CA GLN A 65 5.39 13.29 10.42
C GLN A 65 6.16 12.08 9.90
N ALA A 66 6.88 11.35 10.75
CA ALA A 66 7.56 10.11 10.36
C ALA A 66 6.57 9.05 9.84
N MET A 67 5.41 8.89 10.49
CA MET A 67 4.37 7.97 10.03
C MET A 67 3.77 8.38 8.69
N TYR A 68 3.45 9.67 8.51
CA TYR A 68 2.94 10.18 7.23
C TYR A 68 3.94 9.96 6.09
N HIS A 69 5.20 10.32 6.32
CA HIS A 69 6.24 10.20 5.30
C HIS A 69 6.58 8.73 5.00
N ALA A 70 6.60 7.86 6.01
CA ALA A 70 6.78 6.42 5.79
C ALA A 70 5.66 5.85 4.91
N ARG A 71 4.40 6.23 5.15
CA ARG A 71 3.26 5.81 4.33
C ARG A 71 3.37 6.31 2.90
N GLU A 72 3.69 7.58 2.71
CA GLU A 72 3.86 8.17 1.37
C GLU A 72 4.95 7.41 0.60
N LEU A 73 6.13 7.21 1.20
CA LEU A 73 7.22 6.47 0.57
C LEU A 73 6.88 5.01 0.24
N ALA A 74 6.09 4.35 1.08
CA ALA A 74 5.61 3.00 0.80
C ALA A 74 4.63 2.94 -0.39
N MET A 75 3.89 4.03 -0.66
CA MET A 75 2.95 4.11 -1.78
C MET A 75 3.61 4.55 -3.09
N THR A 76 4.70 5.32 -3.04
CA THR A 76 5.36 5.86 -4.25
C THR A 76 6.36 4.90 -4.90
N ARG A 77 6.84 3.87 -4.19
CA ARG A 77 7.82 2.90 -4.70
C ARG A 77 7.18 1.65 -5.30
#